data_AF-A0A7K2Y1G3-F1
#
_entry.id   AF-A0A7K2Y1G3-F1
#
_cell.length_a   1.000
_cell.length_b   1.000
_cell.length_c   1.000
_cell.angle_alpha   90.00
_cell.angle_beta   90.00
_cell.angle_gamma   90.00
#
_symmetry.space_group_name_H-M   'P 1'
#
loop_
_entity.id
_entity.type
_entity.pdbx_description
1 polymer ?
#
loop_
_entity_poly.entity_id
_entity_poly.type
_entity_poly.pdbx_seq_one_letter_code
_entity_poly.pdbx_strand_id
1 'polypeptide(L)'
;METLKIIAGDATNPQAKGPKVIAHICNDLGGWGKGFVLAVSRRWPEPEREYRRWHRERAGNDFALGAVQFVHVRADIWVANMVAQRGMRTGSGGPPIRYEALERCLNSVAEHALAHNASVHMPRIGCGLAGGKWERIEPVIDKTLGARDVATTVYDRA
;
A
#
# COMPACT_ATOMS: atom_id res chain seq x y z
N MET A 1 -15.92 -4.60 14.59
CA MET A 1 -14.47 -4.52 14.33
C MET A 1 -13.99 -5.84 13.78
N GLU A 2 -13.85 -5.91 12.46
CA GLU A 2 -13.10 -6.97 11.79
C GLU A 2 -11.64 -6.98 12.28
N THR A 3 -11.14 -8.17 12.64
CA THR A 3 -9.78 -8.33 13.15
C THR A 3 -8.80 -8.49 11.98
N LEU A 4 -7.66 -7.79 12.06
CA LEU A 4 -6.54 -7.96 11.14
C LEU A 4 -6.09 -9.42 11.07
N LYS A 5 -6.05 -10.00 9.87
CA LYS A 5 -5.55 -11.36 9.66
C LYS A 5 -4.12 -11.31 9.14
N ILE A 6 -3.20 -12.01 9.80
CA ILE A 6 -1.83 -12.18 9.33
C ILE A 6 -1.65 -13.63 8.89
N ILE A 7 -1.32 -13.86 7.62
CA ILE A 7 -1.15 -15.21 7.05
C ILE A 7 0.13 -15.29 6.22
N ALA A 8 0.64 -16.51 6.03
CA ALA A 8 1.71 -16.75 5.08
C ALA A 8 1.18 -16.65 3.63
N GLY A 9 1.88 -15.93 2.75
CA GLY A 9 1.55 -15.96 1.32
C GLY A 9 1.99 -14.76 0.49
N ASP A 10 1.37 -14.61 -0.67
CA ASP A 10 1.63 -13.53 -1.61
C ASP A 10 0.44 -12.58 -1.71
N ALA A 11 0.61 -11.34 -1.25
CA ALA A 11 -0.42 -10.30 -1.34
C ALA A 11 -0.80 -9.94 -2.79
N THR A 12 0.01 -10.30 -3.80
CA THR A 12 -0.39 -10.15 -5.21
C THR A 12 -1.39 -11.21 -5.67
N ASN A 13 -1.62 -12.24 -4.85
CA ASN A 13 -2.56 -13.34 -5.13
C ASN A 13 -3.56 -13.58 -3.99
N PRO A 14 -4.36 -12.58 -3.61
CA PRO A 14 -5.27 -12.70 -2.48
C PRO A 14 -6.33 -13.79 -2.70
N GLN A 15 -6.37 -14.77 -1.79
CA GLN A 15 -7.36 -15.85 -1.77
C GLN A 15 -8.63 -15.42 -1.03
N ALA A 16 -9.30 -14.39 -1.56
CA ALA A 16 -10.55 -13.85 -1.00
C ALA A 16 -11.62 -13.67 -2.09
N LYS A 17 -12.88 -13.85 -1.67
CA LYS A 17 -14.05 -13.61 -2.52
C LYS A 17 -14.29 -12.10 -2.66
N GLY A 18 -14.98 -11.71 -3.74
CA GLY A 18 -15.40 -10.33 -3.95
C GLY A 18 -14.28 -9.39 -4.40
N PRO A 19 -14.56 -8.09 -4.55
CA PRO A 19 -13.60 -7.06 -4.94
C PRO A 19 -12.43 -6.94 -3.95
N LYS A 20 -11.22 -6.59 -4.42
CA LYS A 20 -9.99 -6.60 -3.61
C LYS A 20 -9.09 -5.41 -3.93
N VAL A 21 -8.54 -4.80 -2.88
CA VAL A 21 -7.52 -3.75 -2.99
C VAL A 21 -6.19 -4.27 -2.45
N ILE A 22 -5.16 -4.29 -3.29
CA ILE A 22 -3.80 -4.66 -2.91
C ILE A 22 -3.03 -3.38 -2.58
N ALA A 23 -2.85 -3.08 -1.30
CA ALA A 23 -2.20 -1.88 -0.82
C ALA A 23 -0.70 -2.11 -0.56
N HIS A 24 0.15 -1.21 -1.06
CA HIS A 24 1.59 -1.23 -0.78
C HIS A 24 2.20 0.16 -0.74
N ILE A 25 3.37 0.28 -0.11
CA ILE A 25 4.05 1.55 0.09
C ILE A 25 5.02 1.84 -1.06
N CYS A 26 4.85 3.01 -1.65
CA CYS A 26 5.75 3.64 -2.61
C CYS A 26 6.53 4.80 -1.96
N ASN A 27 7.66 5.17 -2.58
CA ASN A 27 8.43 6.35 -2.20
C ASN A 27 7.98 7.60 -2.95
N ASP A 28 8.48 8.75 -2.56
CA ASP A 28 8.19 10.03 -3.19
C ASP A 28 9.22 10.45 -4.27
N LEU A 29 10.09 9.53 -4.71
CA LEU A 29 11.12 9.78 -5.72
C LEU A 29 10.87 9.04 -7.05
N GLY A 30 9.71 8.38 -7.21
CA GLY A 30 9.41 7.60 -8.41
C GLY A 30 10.23 6.31 -8.54
N GLY A 31 10.91 5.89 -7.47
CA GLY A 31 11.69 4.66 -7.45
C GLY A 31 10.78 3.43 -7.45
N TRP A 32 11.06 2.47 -8.32
CA TRP A 32 10.35 1.19 -8.41
C TRP A 32 11.35 0.14 -8.90
N GLY A 33 11.70 -0.84 -8.07
CA GLY A 33 12.77 -1.79 -8.42
C GLY A 33 13.29 -2.70 -7.31
N LYS A 34 12.78 -2.61 -6.07
CA LYS A 34 13.19 -3.50 -4.98
C LYS A 34 12.02 -3.79 -4.04
N GLY A 35 11.90 -5.04 -3.59
CA GLY A 35 10.86 -5.47 -2.66
C GLY A 35 9.54 -5.80 -3.36
N PHE A 36 8.42 -5.52 -2.69
CA PHE A 36 7.08 -5.94 -3.12
C PHE A 36 6.69 -5.45 -4.52
N VAL A 37 7.16 -4.26 -4.91
CA VAL A 37 6.93 -3.68 -6.24
C VAL A 37 7.35 -4.60 -7.39
N LEU A 38 8.38 -5.45 -7.20
CA LEU A 38 8.79 -6.43 -8.20
C LEU A 38 7.78 -7.58 -8.35
N ALA A 39 7.13 -8.00 -7.25
CA ALA A 39 6.08 -9.01 -7.31
C ALA A 39 4.85 -8.46 -8.03
N VAL A 40 4.52 -7.19 -7.81
CA VAL A 40 3.46 -6.47 -8.55
C VAL A 40 3.78 -6.45 -10.05
N SER A 41 4.96 -5.97 -10.46
CA SER A 41 5.32 -5.89 -11.88
C SER A 41 5.42 -7.23 -12.60
N ARG A 42 5.79 -8.30 -11.90
CA ARG A 42 5.77 -9.66 -12.47
C ARG A 42 4.37 -10.11 -12.85
N ARG A 43 3.35 -9.59 -12.17
CA ARG A 43 1.96 -9.98 -12.36
C ARG A 43 1.19 -9.01 -13.25
N TRP A 44 1.45 -7.72 -13.11
CA TRP A 44 0.77 -6.65 -13.83
C TRP A 44 1.74 -5.51 -14.15
N PRO A 45 1.93 -5.12 -15.42
CA PRO A 45 2.78 -3.99 -15.78
C PRO A 45 2.15 -2.62 -15.48
N GLU A 46 0.83 -2.54 -15.34
CA GLU A 46 0.08 -1.28 -15.20
C GLU A 46 0.46 -0.49 -13.93
N PRO A 47 0.51 -1.09 -12.71
CA PRO A 47 0.79 -0.32 -11.50
C PRO A 47 2.14 0.40 -11.52
N GLU A 48 3.17 -0.24 -12.09
CA GLU A 48 4.49 0.38 -12.27
C GLU A 48 4.43 1.53 -13.27
N ARG A 49 3.82 1.30 -14.44
CA ARG A 49 3.72 2.30 -15.50
C ARG A 49 2.97 3.54 -15.03
N GLU A 50 1.83 3.35 -14.36
CA GLU A 50 1.00 4.44 -13.86
C GLU A 50 1.67 5.20 -12.71
N TYR A 51 2.38 4.50 -11.81
CA TYR A 51 3.14 5.17 -10.75
C TYR A 51 4.29 6.02 -11.31
N ARG A 52 5.06 5.48 -12.26
CA ARG A 52 6.16 6.22 -12.92
C ARG A 52 5.63 7.43 -13.69
N ARG A 53 4.49 7.29 -14.36
CA ARG A 53 3.78 8.40 -15.01
C ARG A 53 3.36 9.46 -14.00
N TRP A 54 2.70 9.06 -12.92
CA TRP A 54 2.23 9.94 -11.86
C TRP A 54 3.38 10.76 -11.26
N HIS A 55 4.51 10.12 -10.94
CA HIS A 55 5.71 10.84 -10.50
C HIS A 55 6.31 11.76 -11.56
N ARG A 56 6.39 11.33 -12.84
CA ARG A 56 6.95 12.17 -13.92
C ARG A 56 6.12 13.44 -14.13
N GLU A 57 4.80 13.34 -14.02
CA GLU A 57 3.84 14.42 -14.25
C GLU A 57 3.52 15.22 -12.97
N ARG A 58 4.28 15.00 -11.87
CA ARG A 58 4.00 15.56 -10.53
C ARG A 58 3.93 17.08 -10.41
N ALA A 59 4.41 17.83 -11.41
CA ALA A 59 4.26 19.28 -11.43
C ALA A 59 2.80 19.74 -11.65
N GLY A 60 1.94 18.86 -12.18
CA GLY A 60 0.55 19.16 -12.49
C GLY A 60 -0.46 18.13 -11.98
N ASN A 61 -0.08 17.28 -11.02
CA ASN A 61 -0.98 16.30 -10.42
C ASN A 61 -0.78 16.25 -8.89
N ASP A 62 -1.44 15.30 -8.23
CA ASP A 62 -1.51 15.14 -6.78
C ASP A 62 -0.41 14.24 -6.18
N PHE A 63 0.66 13.91 -6.92
CA PHE A 63 1.76 13.07 -6.41
C PHE A 63 2.46 13.75 -5.22
N ALA A 64 2.18 13.25 -4.01
CA ALA A 64 2.75 13.75 -2.76
C ALA A 64 2.69 12.70 -1.65
N LEU A 65 3.43 12.92 -0.56
CA LEU A 65 3.32 12.07 0.62
C LEU A 65 1.90 12.07 1.19
N GLY A 66 1.32 10.88 1.31
CA GLY A 66 -0.04 10.65 1.77
C GLY A 66 -1.05 10.48 0.64
N ALA A 67 -0.63 10.67 -0.63
CA ALA A 67 -1.49 10.42 -1.78
C ALA A 67 -1.50 8.92 -2.15
N VAL A 68 -2.60 8.49 -2.77
CA VAL A 68 -2.80 7.11 -3.23
C VAL A 68 -3.28 7.12 -4.68
N GLN A 69 -2.61 6.35 -5.52
CA GLN A 69 -3.09 6.05 -6.87
C GLN A 69 -3.67 4.63 -6.90
N PHE A 70 -4.95 4.50 -7.26
CA PHE A 70 -5.60 3.21 -7.47
C PHE A 70 -5.53 2.81 -8.94
N VAL A 71 -4.95 1.64 -9.22
CA VAL A 71 -4.79 1.11 -10.58
C VAL A 71 -5.60 -0.17 -10.69
N HIS A 72 -6.61 -0.19 -11.56
CA HIS A 72 -7.43 -1.37 -11.83
C HIS A 72 -6.64 -2.35 -12.71
N VAL A 73 -6.37 -3.56 -12.19
CA VAL A 73 -5.51 -4.56 -12.86
C VAL A 73 -6.27 -5.80 -13.32
N ARG A 74 -7.45 -6.04 -12.74
CA ARG A 74 -8.43 -7.08 -13.13
C ARG A 74 -9.82 -6.59 -12.75
N ALA A 75 -10.87 -7.22 -13.29
CA ALA A 75 -12.26 -6.87 -13.01
C ALA A 75 -12.56 -6.61 -11.51
N ASP A 76 -12.00 -7.43 -10.62
CA ASP A 76 -12.21 -7.39 -9.17
C ASP A 76 -10.97 -6.99 -8.36
N ILE A 77 -9.90 -6.47 -8.98
CA ILE A 77 -8.64 -6.14 -8.27
C ILE A 77 -8.11 -4.75 -8.64
N TRP A 78 -7.84 -3.96 -7.61
CA TRP A 78 -7.05 -2.73 -7.68
C TRP A 78 -5.72 -2.91 -6.96
N VAL A 79 -4.68 -2.23 -7.45
CA VAL A 79 -3.44 -1.99 -6.71
C VAL A 79 -3.44 -0.54 -6.25
N ALA A 80 -3.24 -0.32 -4.95
CA ALA A 80 -3.12 1.00 -4.35
C ALA A 80 -1.64 1.34 -4.12
N ASN A 81 -1.11 2.22 -4.98
CA ASN A 81 0.23 2.80 -4.87
C ASN A 81 0.20 3.92 -3.81
N MET A 82 0.55 3.61 -2.56
CA MET A 82 0.49 4.56 -1.45
C MET A 82 1.83 5.29 -1.25
N VAL A 83 1.89 6.60 -1.46
CA VAL A 83 3.14 7.38 -1.29
C VAL A 83 3.35 7.69 0.19
N ALA A 84 3.91 6.74 0.94
CA ALA A 84 4.09 6.85 2.40
C ALA A 84 5.56 6.80 2.84
N GLN A 85 6.50 6.86 1.90
CA GLN A 85 7.93 6.78 2.15
C GLN A 85 8.66 8.01 1.58
N ARG A 86 9.43 8.71 2.42
CA ARG A 86 10.30 9.82 2.01
C ARG A 86 11.68 9.26 1.63
N GLY A 87 12.06 9.39 0.37
CA GLY A 87 13.29 8.85 -0.16
C GLY A 87 13.32 7.32 -0.18
N MET A 88 14.52 6.74 -0.28
CA MET A 88 14.72 5.27 -0.35
C MET A 88 15.70 4.71 0.68
N ARG A 89 16.43 5.57 1.39
CA ARG A 89 17.45 5.19 2.37
C ARG A 89 17.26 5.97 3.65
N THR A 90 17.61 5.36 4.78
CA THR A 90 17.68 6.05 6.07
C THR A 90 18.61 7.25 5.96
N GLY A 91 18.12 8.41 6.38
CA GLY A 91 18.88 9.65 6.42
C GLY A 91 18.94 10.21 7.85
N SER A 92 19.38 11.46 7.98
CA SER A 92 19.41 12.17 9.27
C SER A 92 18.05 12.28 9.95
N GLY A 93 16.96 12.28 9.18
CA GLY A 93 15.57 12.26 9.69
C GLY A 93 15.04 10.86 10.05
N GLY A 94 15.90 9.85 10.14
CA GLY A 94 15.53 8.48 10.48
C GLY A 94 15.03 7.65 9.29
N PRO A 95 14.30 6.55 9.55
CA PRO A 95 13.88 5.60 8.51
C PRO A 95 12.98 6.28 7.46
N PRO A 96 12.97 5.79 6.21
CA PRO A 96 12.17 6.37 5.12
C PRO A 96 10.65 6.42 5.34
N ILE A 97 10.08 5.51 6.14
CA ILE A 97 8.63 5.49 6.42
C ILE A 97 8.15 6.82 7.04
N ARG A 98 6.95 7.27 6.65
CA ARG A 98 6.28 8.45 7.24
C ARG A 98 4.90 8.04 7.74
N TYR A 99 4.77 7.85 9.06
CA TYR A 99 3.56 7.31 9.69
C TYR A 99 2.30 8.16 9.43
N GLU A 100 2.42 9.49 9.47
CA GLU A 100 1.30 10.37 9.13
C GLU A 100 0.86 10.24 7.67
N ALA A 101 1.81 10.06 6.75
CA ALA A 101 1.50 9.82 5.35
C ALA A 101 0.87 8.44 5.14
N LEU A 102 1.35 7.42 5.87
CA LEU A 102 0.75 6.09 5.88
C LEU A 102 -0.70 6.13 6.35
N GLU A 103 -0.98 6.84 7.46
CA GLU A 103 -2.33 6.99 7.98
C GLU A 103 -3.26 7.68 6.98
N ARG A 104 -2.82 8.75 6.32
CA ARG A 104 -3.60 9.39 5.24
C ARG A 104 -3.87 8.43 4.09
N CYS A 105 -2.85 7.71 3.63
CA CYS A 105 -3.01 6.72 2.57
C CYS A 105 -4.03 5.64 2.94
N LEU A 106 -3.94 5.09 4.15
CA LEU A 106 -4.82 4.02 4.60
C LEU A 106 -6.27 4.50 4.79
N ASN A 107 -6.50 5.75 5.17
CA ASN A 107 -7.84 6.34 5.16
C ASN A 107 -8.43 6.40 3.74
N SER A 108 -7.66 6.83 2.74
CA SER A 108 -8.11 6.81 1.35
C SER A 108 -8.34 5.39 0.83
N VAL A 109 -7.50 4.43 1.23
CA VAL A 109 -7.72 3.00 0.92
C VAL A 109 -9.01 2.50 1.56
N ALA A 110 -9.31 2.88 2.80
CA ALA A 110 -10.54 2.51 3.48
C ALA A 110 -11.78 3.03 2.73
N GLU A 111 -11.75 4.31 2.34
CA GLU A 111 -12.83 4.93 1.56
C GLU A 111 -13.06 4.23 0.23
N HIS A 112 -11.98 3.95 -0.50
CA HIS A 112 -12.06 3.22 -1.76
C HIS A 112 -12.59 1.79 -1.57
N ALA A 113 -12.10 1.09 -0.54
CA ALA A 113 -12.54 -0.27 -0.24
C ALA A 113 -14.03 -0.33 0.09
N LEU A 114 -14.52 0.59 0.93
CA LEU A 114 -15.95 0.68 1.29
C LEU A 114 -16.81 1.00 0.07
N ALA A 115 -16.40 1.96 -0.77
CA ALA A 115 -17.13 2.34 -1.98
C ALA A 115 -17.29 1.17 -2.97
N HIS A 116 -16.37 0.21 -2.95
CA HIS A 116 -16.36 -0.94 -3.85
C HIS A 116 -16.73 -2.26 -3.17
N ASN A 117 -17.13 -2.26 -1.90
CA ASN A 117 -17.34 -3.47 -1.10
C ASN A 117 -16.13 -4.44 -1.18
N ALA A 118 -14.92 -3.88 -1.12
CA ALA A 118 -13.68 -4.61 -1.32
C ALA A 118 -12.98 -4.94 0.02
N SER A 119 -12.29 -6.07 0.06
CA SER A 119 -11.32 -6.37 1.12
C SER A 119 -9.94 -5.79 0.80
N VAL A 120 -9.15 -5.50 1.83
CA VAL A 120 -7.79 -4.98 1.68
C VAL A 120 -6.76 -6.08 1.93
N HIS A 121 -5.77 -6.14 1.06
CA HIS A 121 -4.68 -7.11 1.07
C HIS A 121 -3.35 -6.38 0.98
N MET A 122 -2.38 -6.70 1.82
CA MET A 122 -1.09 -6.01 1.79
C MET A 122 0.04 -6.94 2.24
N PRO A 123 1.29 -6.75 1.77
CA PRO A 123 2.42 -7.40 2.43
C PRO A 123 2.57 -6.83 3.86
N ARG A 124 3.54 -7.33 4.64
CA ARG A 124 3.99 -6.65 5.87
C ARG A 124 4.64 -5.30 5.54
N ILE A 125 3.81 -4.29 5.26
CA ILE A 125 4.21 -2.98 4.75
C ILE A 125 5.10 -2.25 5.75
N GLY A 126 6.01 -1.42 5.24
CA GLY A 126 6.85 -0.54 6.04
C GLY A 126 7.94 -1.21 6.89
N CYS A 127 7.92 -2.53 7.12
CA CYS A 127 8.87 -3.23 8.01
C CYS A 127 10.18 -3.73 7.37
N GLY A 128 10.35 -3.55 6.06
CA GLY A 128 11.58 -3.94 5.34
C GLY A 128 12.48 -2.74 5.06
N LEU A 129 12.67 -2.45 3.76
CA LEU A 129 13.54 -1.36 3.27
C LEU A 129 13.17 0.03 3.80
N ALA A 130 11.93 0.22 4.20
CA ALA A 130 11.44 1.49 4.75
C ALA A 130 11.78 1.67 6.25
N GLY A 131 12.28 0.63 6.94
CA GLY A 131 12.79 0.70 8.31
C GLY A 131 11.75 0.98 9.41
N GLY A 132 10.45 0.79 9.12
CA GLY A 132 9.36 0.94 10.07
C GLY A 132 9.26 -0.24 11.04
N LYS A 133 8.66 0.00 12.20
CA LYS A 133 8.39 -1.03 13.21
C LYS A 133 6.94 -1.50 13.10
N TRP A 134 6.71 -2.81 13.07
CA TRP A 134 5.36 -3.37 12.92
C TRP A 134 4.43 -2.91 14.06
N GLU A 135 4.95 -2.86 15.27
CA GLU A 135 4.28 -2.32 16.48
C GLU A 135 3.76 -0.88 16.32
N ARG A 136 4.27 -0.12 15.33
CA ARG A 136 3.76 1.22 15.00
C ARG A 136 2.86 1.24 13.77
N ILE A 137 2.94 0.23 12.91
CA ILE A 137 2.18 0.14 11.66
C ILE A 137 0.83 -0.53 11.91
N GLU A 138 0.82 -1.62 12.66
CA GLU A 138 -0.39 -2.37 13.00
C GLU A 138 -1.46 -1.49 13.68
N PRO A 139 -1.15 -0.65 14.69
CA PRO A 139 -2.14 0.27 15.24
C PRO A 139 -2.69 1.28 14.24
N VAL A 140 -1.91 1.70 13.25
CA VAL A 140 -2.37 2.61 12.19
C VAL A 140 -3.32 1.89 11.24
N ILE A 141 -3.04 0.63 10.90
CA ILE A 141 -3.95 -0.22 10.12
C ILE A 141 -5.27 -0.41 10.85
N ASP A 142 -5.23 -0.75 12.14
CA ASP A 142 -6.46 -0.95 12.94
C ASP A 142 -7.27 0.34 13.07
N LYS A 143 -6.62 1.48 13.33
CA LYS A 143 -7.28 2.79 13.44
C LYS A 143 -7.98 3.22 12.14
N THR A 144 -7.46 2.81 10.98
CA THR A 144 -7.94 3.28 9.67
C THR A 144 -8.88 2.28 8.98
N LEU A 145 -8.47 1.02 8.88
CA LEU A 145 -9.24 -0.04 8.22
C LEU A 145 -10.12 -0.80 9.22
N GLY A 146 -9.55 -1.24 10.35
CA GLY A 146 -10.26 -2.04 11.35
C GLY A 146 -11.42 -1.29 12.01
N ALA A 147 -11.22 -0.01 12.35
CA ALA A 147 -12.25 0.86 12.92
C ALA A 147 -13.41 1.15 11.96
N ARG A 148 -13.23 0.89 10.66
CA ARG A 148 -14.25 1.05 9.61
C ARG A 148 -14.78 -0.30 9.11
N ASP A 149 -14.49 -1.39 9.83
CA ASP A 149 -14.90 -2.76 9.49
C ASP A 149 -14.48 -3.22 8.09
N VAL A 150 -13.34 -2.72 7.59
CA VAL A 150 -12.75 -3.16 6.32
C VAL A 150 -11.96 -4.45 6.57
N ALA A 151 -12.44 -5.56 6.01
CA ALA A 151 -11.75 -6.85 6.08
C ALA A 151 -10.33 -6.73 5.52
N THR A 152 -9.33 -6.96 6.38
CA THR A 152 -7.92 -6.70 6.06
C THR A 152 -7.05 -7.94 6.29
N THR A 153 -6.24 -8.30 5.30
CA THR A 153 -5.28 -9.41 5.36
C THR A 153 -3.86 -8.95 5.06
N VAL A 154 -2.95 -9.19 5.99
CA VAL A 154 -1.51 -8.98 5.85
C VAL A 154 -0.85 -10.31 5.49
N TYR A 155 -0.04 -10.28 4.44
CA TYR A 155 0.70 -11.43 3.95
C TYR A 155 2.16 -11.30 4.40
N ASP A 156 2.57 -12.23 5.24
CA ASP A 156 3.96 -12.40 5.62
C ASP A 156 4.59 -13.47 4.72
N ARG A 157 5.79 -13.21 4.21
CA ARG A 157 6.59 -14.26 3.59
C ARG A 157 7.62 -14.66 4.63
N ALA A 158 7.44 -15.85 5.20
CA ALA A 158 8.47 -16.50 6.01
C ALA A 158 9.77 -16.60 5.21
#